data_AF-A0ABD5M2B3-F1
#
_entry.id   AF-A0ABD5M2B3-F1
#
_cell.length_a   1.000
_cell.length_b   1.000
_cell.length_c   1.000
_cell.angle_alpha   90.00
_cell.angle_beta   90.00
_cell.angle_gamma   90.00
#
_symmetry.space_group_name_H-M   'P 1'
#
loop_
_entity.id
_entity.type
_entity.pdbx_description
1 polymer ?
#
loop_
_entity_poly.entity_id
_entity_poly.type
_entity_poly.pdbx_seq_one_letter_code
_entity_poly.pdbx_strand_id
1 'polypeptide(L)'
;MTDASATEGTAAASRRAALLRIALGETGFERATVWSAVGFALTYVVFDATAAAGVGPAATAGGLAAVAAVGAVAFAATGGGALPTALLAYGPFAGTLLRALGPAAYTLPGGPGGPALVTVTAPLALAAAVAVAVGFAAAVVGFLVGRIRE
;
A
#
# COMPACT_ATOMS: atom_id res chain seq x y z
N MET A 1 -37.12 18.22 -14.59
CA MET A 1 -36.36 17.61 -13.46
C MET A 1 -35.21 16.72 -13.92
N THR A 2 -35.06 16.48 -15.23
CA THR A 2 -34.06 15.58 -15.84
C THR A 2 -32.70 16.21 -16.13
N ASP A 3 -32.65 17.52 -16.43
CA ASP A 3 -31.39 18.20 -16.78
C ASP A 3 -30.47 18.45 -15.57
N ALA A 4 -31.05 18.74 -14.39
CA ALA A 4 -30.30 18.90 -13.15
C ALA A 4 -29.61 17.58 -12.74
N SER A 5 -30.33 16.45 -12.82
CA SER A 5 -29.76 15.13 -12.54
C SER A 5 -28.70 14.71 -13.55
N ALA A 6 -28.85 15.07 -14.83
CA ALA A 6 -27.85 14.79 -15.86
C ALA A 6 -26.55 15.61 -15.62
N THR A 7 -26.71 16.88 -15.23
CA THR A 7 -25.58 17.78 -14.94
C THR A 7 -24.81 17.32 -13.69
N GLU A 8 -25.50 16.91 -12.64
CA GLU A 8 -24.89 16.34 -11.42
C GLU A 8 -24.14 15.03 -11.70
N GLY A 9 -24.72 14.14 -12.52
CA GLY A 9 -24.08 12.89 -12.93
C GLY A 9 -22.76 13.11 -13.68
N THR A 10 -22.73 14.12 -14.55
CA THR A 10 -21.53 14.48 -15.32
C THR A 10 -20.45 15.09 -14.43
N ALA A 11 -20.84 15.96 -13.49
CA ALA A 11 -19.93 16.56 -12.51
C ALA A 11 -19.33 15.52 -11.55
N ALA A 12 -20.10 14.52 -11.14
CA ALA A 12 -19.63 13.40 -10.32
C ALA A 12 -18.63 12.51 -11.09
N ALA A 13 -18.91 12.22 -12.36
CA ALA A 13 -18.01 11.46 -13.23
C ALA A 13 -16.68 12.20 -13.48
N SER A 14 -16.72 13.52 -13.73
CA SER A 14 -15.52 14.35 -13.87
C SER A 14 -14.71 14.43 -12.58
N ARG A 15 -15.36 14.56 -11.40
CA ARG A 15 -14.68 14.50 -10.11
C ARG A 15 -14.02 13.14 -9.88
N ARG A 16 -14.70 12.05 -10.23
CA ARG A 16 -14.15 10.69 -10.15
C ARG A 16 -12.95 10.53 -11.07
N ALA A 17 -13.02 11.03 -12.31
CA ALA A 17 -11.89 11.00 -13.25
C ALA A 17 -10.69 11.83 -12.75
N ALA A 18 -10.94 13.00 -12.17
CA ALA A 18 -9.89 13.81 -11.54
C ALA A 18 -9.25 13.10 -10.34
N LEU A 19 -10.05 12.48 -9.47
CA LEU A 19 -9.57 11.70 -8.32
C LEU A 19 -8.76 10.48 -8.77
N LEU A 20 -9.22 9.76 -9.80
CA LEU A 20 -8.48 8.66 -10.41
C LEU A 20 -7.14 9.13 -10.95
N ARG A 21 -7.11 10.25 -11.68
CA ARG A 21 -5.87 10.83 -12.21
C ARG A 21 -4.91 11.29 -11.10
N ILE A 22 -5.42 11.80 -9.98
CA ILE A 22 -4.61 12.18 -8.82
C ILE A 22 -4.05 10.95 -8.09
N ALA A 23 -4.89 9.92 -7.90
CA ALA A 23 -4.52 8.71 -7.17
C ALA A 23 -3.55 7.81 -7.96
N LEU A 24 -3.76 7.70 -9.27
CA LEU A 24 -2.97 6.83 -10.16
C LEU A 24 -1.82 7.58 -10.86
N GLY A 25 -1.92 8.89 -11.08
CA GLY A 25 -1.02 9.61 -11.98
C GLY A 25 -1.24 9.22 -13.45
N GLU A 26 -0.49 9.81 -14.38
CA GLU A 26 -0.58 9.47 -15.81
C GLU A 26 -0.02 8.07 -16.13
N THR A 27 0.87 7.53 -15.30
CA THR A 27 1.57 6.25 -15.54
C THR A 27 1.36 5.19 -14.44
N GLY A 28 0.61 5.45 -13.36
CA GLY A 28 0.35 4.46 -12.28
C GLY A 28 1.53 4.26 -11.31
N PHE A 29 2.73 4.15 -11.88
CA PHE A 29 3.95 3.73 -11.21
C PHE A 29 4.54 4.80 -10.27
N GLU A 30 4.66 6.05 -10.72
CA GLU A 30 5.27 7.12 -9.93
C GLU A 30 4.51 7.35 -8.63
N ARG A 31 3.17 7.37 -8.71
CA ARG A 31 2.31 7.53 -7.55
C ARG A 31 2.31 6.29 -6.66
N ALA A 32 2.36 5.09 -7.23
CA ALA A 32 2.53 3.88 -6.45
C ALA A 32 3.83 3.90 -5.63
N THR A 33 4.95 4.38 -6.21
CA THR A 33 6.23 4.51 -5.50
C THR A 33 6.13 5.52 -4.36
N VAL A 34 5.54 6.70 -4.61
CA VAL A 34 5.35 7.73 -3.57
C VAL A 34 4.48 7.21 -2.44
N TRP A 35 3.36 6.57 -2.76
CA TRP A 35 2.47 5.99 -1.75
C TRP A 35 3.09 4.83 -1.01
N SER A 36 3.95 4.04 -1.67
CA SER A 36 4.76 3.01 -1.01
C SER A 36 5.67 3.64 0.04
N ALA A 37 6.42 4.69 -0.31
CA ALA A 37 7.28 5.40 0.63
C ALA A 37 6.49 6.03 1.79
N VAL A 38 5.33 6.64 1.51
CA VAL A 38 4.43 7.19 2.52
C VAL A 38 3.91 6.10 3.45
N GLY A 39 3.45 4.97 2.90
CA GLY A 39 2.96 3.83 3.66
C GLY A 39 4.05 3.24 4.56
N PHE A 40 5.28 3.14 4.07
CA PHE A 40 6.43 2.74 4.87
C PHE A 40 6.65 3.67 6.08
N ALA A 41 6.69 4.99 5.86
CA ALA A 41 6.90 5.98 6.92
C ALA A 41 5.75 5.98 7.94
N LEU A 42 4.51 5.92 7.47
CA LEU A 42 3.33 5.86 8.34
C LEU A 42 3.31 4.60 9.19
N THR A 43 3.78 3.46 8.69
CA THR A 43 3.89 2.23 9.49
C THR A 43 4.73 2.46 10.75
N TYR A 44 5.87 3.17 10.64
CA TYR A 44 6.69 3.47 11.82
C TYR A 44 5.95 4.32 12.85
N VAL A 45 5.27 5.38 12.41
CA VAL A 45 4.46 6.25 13.27
C VAL A 45 3.32 5.48 13.93
N VAL A 46 2.66 4.59 13.19
CA VAL A 46 1.57 3.76 13.71
C VAL A 46 2.08 2.82 14.80
N PHE A 47 3.21 2.16 14.61
CA PHE A 47 3.81 1.32 15.66
C PHE A 47 4.15 2.10 16.92
N ASP A 48 4.63 3.34 16.80
CA ASP A 48 4.92 4.20 17.96
C ASP A 48 3.64 4.62 18.67
N ALA A 49 2.62 5.02 17.92
CA ALA A 49 1.33 5.44 18.46
C ALA A 49 0.58 4.27 19.13
N THR A 50 0.58 3.09 18.52
CA THR A 50 -0.10 1.90 19.06
C THR A 50 0.62 1.37 20.29
N ALA A 51 1.96 1.38 20.30
CA ALA A 51 2.73 1.06 21.50
C ALA A 51 2.43 2.03 22.65
N ALA A 52 2.35 3.34 22.39
CA ALA A 52 1.98 4.34 23.38
C ALA A 52 0.55 4.13 23.92
N ALA A 53 -0.35 3.58 23.11
CA ALA A 53 -1.70 3.20 23.49
C ALA A 53 -1.82 1.80 24.15
N GLY A 54 -0.70 1.09 24.35
CA GLY A 54 -0.69 -0.25 24.95
C GLY A 54 -1.12 -1.39 24.02
N VAL A 55 -1.17 -1.14 22.70
CA VAL A 55 -1.53 -2.15 21.69
C VAL A 55 -0.27 -2.93 21.29
N GLY A 56 -0.39 -4.26 21.28
CA GLY A 56 0.71 -5.14 20.94
C GLY A 56 1.16 -5.05 19.46
N PRO A 57 2.42 -5.43 19.17
CA PRO A 57 2.98 -5.38 17.81
C PRO A 57 2.26 -6.30 16.83
N ALA A 58 1.77 -7.46 17.27
CA ALA A 58 1.02 -8.39 16.43
C ALA A 58 -0.33 -7.81 15.97
N ALA A 59 -1.06 -7.16 16.89
CA ALA A 59 -2.32 -6.50 16.56
C ALA A 59 -2.11 -5.33 15.60
N THR A 60 -1.03 -4.56 15.82
CA THR A 60 -0.63 -3.45 14.94
C THR A 60 -0.30 -3.93 13.53
N ALA A 61 0.55 -4.98 13.43
CA ALA A 61 0.92 -5.57 12.15
C ALA A 61 -0.28 -6.13 11.38
N GLY A 62 -1.19 -6.82 12.08
CA GLY A 62 -2.43 -7.34 11.50
C GLY A 62 -3.33 -6.22 10.95
N GLY A 63 -3.49 -5.14 11.72
CA GLY A 63 -4.25 -3.97 11.28
C GLY A 63 -3.66 -3.30 10.05
N LEU A 64 -2.34 -3.09 10.03
CA LEU A 64 -1.63 -2.53 8.87
C LEU A 64 -1.73 -3.43 7.64
N ALA A 65 -1.61 -4.75 7.81
CA ALA A 65 -1.79 -5.71 6.72
C ALA A 65 -3.20 -5.65 6.13
N ALA A 66 -4.23 -5.53 6.97
CA ALA A 66 -5.61 -5.37 6.52
C ALA A 66 -5.80 -4.06 5.73
N VAL A 67 -5.29 -2.94 6.23
CA VAL A 67 -5.37 -1.64 5.54
C VAL A 67 -4.62 -1.67 4.21
N ALA A 68 -3.42 -2.27 4.17
CA ALA A 68 -2.65 -2.42 2.95
C ALA A 68 -3.38 -3.30 1.90
N ALA A 69 -4.01 -4.39 2.34
CA ALA A 69 -4.82 -5.24 1.47
C ALA A 69 -6.03 -4.50 0.88
N VAL A 70 -6.76 -3.74 1.71
CA VAL A 70 -7.89 -2.92 1.25
C VAL A 70 -7.42 -1.85 0.26
N GLY A 71 -6.31 -1.17 0.56
CA GLY A 71 -5.70 -0.19 -0.33
C GLY A 71 -5.29 -0.80 -1.69
N ALA A 72 -4.68 -1.98 -1.68
CA ALA A 72 -4.30 -2.70 -2.89
C ALA A 72 -5.51 -3.10 -3.74
N VAL A 73 -6.57 -3.63 -3.13
CA VAL A 73 -7.81 -4.00 -3.84
C VAL A 73 -8.48 -2.76 -4.43
N ALA A 74 -8.57 -1.67 -3.66
CA ALA A 74 -9.14 -0.42 -4.14
C ALA A 74 -8.34 0.14 -5.34
N PHE A 75 -7.02 0.13 -5.25
CA PHE A 75 -6.13 0.60 -6.30
C PHE A 75 -6.22 -0.27 -7.58
N ALA A 76 -6.26 -1.60 -7.44
CA ALA A 76 -6.45 -2.49 -8.57
C ALA A 76 -7.83 -2.30 -9.24
N ALA A 77 -8.89 -2.10 -8.45
CA ALA A 77 -10.23 -1.83 -8.96
C ALA A 77 -10.34 -0.48 -9.71
N THR A 78 -9.39 0.43 -9.51
CA THR A 78 -9.29 1.68 -10.27
C THR A 78 -8.52 1.55 -11.60
N GLY A 79 -8.03 0.35 -11.94
CA GLY A 79 -7.29 0.10 -13.17
C GLY A 79 -5.78 0.30 -13.04
N GLY A 80 -5.25 0.37 -11.81
CA GLY A 80 -3.82 0.62 -11.57
C GLY A 80 -2.87 -0.51 -11.98
N GLY A 81 -3.38 -1.67 -12.42
CA GLY A 81 -2.58 -2.81 -12.87
C GLY A 81 -1.87 -3.56 -11.74
N ALA A 82 -1.47 -4.80 -12.00
CA ALA A 82 -0.90 -5.68 -10.96
C ALA A 82 0.44 -5.16 -10.39
N LEU A 83 1.31 -4.63 -11.26
CA LEU A 83 2.67 -4.21 -10.88
C LEU A 83 2.65 -2.94 -10.01
N PRO A 84 1.95 -1.85 -10.37
CA PRO A 84 1.86 -0.68 -9.50
C PRO A 84 1.08 -0.98 -8.21
N THR A 85 0.12 -1.91 -8.23
CA THR A 85 -0.55 -2.39 -6.99
C THR A 85 0.41 -3.11 -6.07
N ALA A 86 1.27 -3.99 -6.60
CA ALA A 86 2.31 -4.65 -5.81
C ALA A 86 3.29 -3.63 -5.23
N LEU A 87 3.72 -2.66 -6.03
CA LEU A 87 4.63 -1.60 -5.57
C LEU A 87 4.02 -0.76 -4.44
N LEU A 88 2.74 -0.41 -4.54
CA LEU A 88 1.98 0.30 -3.51
C LEU A 88 1.96 -0.48 -2.18
N ALA A 89 1.71 -1.79 -2.25
CA ALA A 89 1.62 -2.66 -1.08
C ALA A 89 2.99 -2.88 -0.41
N TYR A 90 4.08 -2.82 -1.17
CA TYR A 90 5.43 -3.11 -0.68
C TYR A 90 5.84 -2.27 0.54
N GLY A 91 5.64 -0.96 0.50
CA GLY A 91 6.09 -0.04 1.55
C GLY A 91 5.51 -0.33 2.94
N PRO A 92 4.18 -0.44 3.10
CA PRO A 92 3.55 -0.85 4.36
C PRO A 92 4.07 -2.18 4.90
N PHE A 93 4.22 -3.20 4.04
CA PHE A 93 4.74 -4.52 4.44
C PHE A 93 6.22 -4.46 4.84
N ALA A 94 7.04 -3.76 4.07
CA ALA A 94 8.45 -3.55 4.38
C ALA A 94 8.62 -2.83 5.72
N GLY A 95 7.83 -1.77 5.97
CA GLY A 95 7.84 -1.05 7.23
C GLY A 95 7.43 -1.94 8.40
N THR A 96 6.40 -2.77 8.21
CA THR A 96 5.88 -3.66 9.27
C THR A 96 6.89 -4.74 9.64
N LEU A 97 7.49 -5.39 8.63
CA LEU A 97 8.46 -6.47 8.84
C LEU A 97 9.78 -5.96 9.39
N LEU A 98 10.26 -4.80 8.93
CA LEU A 98 11.46 -4.18 9.51
C LEU A 98 11.23 -3.73 10.95
N ARG A 99 10.06 -3.16 11.27
CA ARG A 99 9.74 -2.76 12.65
C ARG A 99 9.63 -3.97 13.58
N ALA A 100 9.08 -5.08 13.10
CA ALA A 100 8.97 -6.33 13.86
C ALA A 100 10.34 -6.96 14.21
N LEU A 101 11.37 -6.73 13.39
CA LEU A 101 12.71 -7.27 13.60
C LEU A 101 13.61 -6.38 14.48
N GLY A 102 13.14 -5.19 14.84
CA GLY A 102 13.84 -4.32 15.78
C GLY A 102 15.23 -3.76 15.38
N PRO A 103 15.65 -3.61 14.10
CA PRO A 103 16.80 -2.76 13.84
C PRO A 103 16.43 -1.33 14.23
N ALA A 104 17.25 -0.69 15.07
CA ALA A 104 17.16 0.74 15.27
C ALA A 104 17.27 1.41 13.90
N ALA A 105 16.31 2.28 13.55
CA ALA A 105 16.18 2.91 12.23
C ALA A 105 17.41 3.72 11.76
N TYR A 106 18.45 3.80 12.59
CA TYR A 106 19.61 4.68 12.45
C TYR A 106 20.95 3.93 12.36
N THR A 107 20.96 2.59 12.38
CA THR A 107 22.21 1.81 12.21
C THR A 107 22.39 1.36 10.77
N LEU A 108 23.55 1.65 10.18
CA LEU A 108 23.90 1.20 8.82
C LEU A 108 24.02 -0.33 8.78
N PRO A 109 23.21 -1.03 7.98
CA PRO A 109 23.34 -2.47 7.81
C PRO A 109 24.71 -2.82 7.23
N GLY A 110 25.42 -3.78 7.84
CA GLY A 110 26.78 -4.17 7.42
C GLY A 110 27.90 -3.21 7.84
N GLY A 111 27.59 -2.14 8.60
CA GLY A 111 28.58 -1.26 9.22
C GLY A 111 29.09 -1.75 10.58
N PRO A 112 30.13 -1.13 11.15
CA PRO A 112 30.63 -1.46 12.49
C PRO A 112 29.55 -1.26 13.55
N GLY A 113 29.17 -2.33 14.27
CA GLY A 113 28.10 -2.30 15.27
C GLY A 113 26.67 -2.28 14.68
N GLY A 114 26.53 -2.39 13.36
CA GLY A 114 25.24 -2.49 12.69
C GLY A 114 24.72 -3.93 12.59
N PRO A 115 23.43 -4.10 12.30
CA PRO A 115 22.84 -5.42 12.07
C PRO A 115 23.45 -6.08 10.83
N ALA A 116 23.56 -7.41 10.86
CA ALA A 116 24.03 -8.19 9.71
C ALA A 116 23.08 -7.98 8.51
N LEU A 117 23.62 -7.80 7.30
CA LEU A 117 22.82 -7.50 6.10
C LEU A 117 21.63 -8.44 5.90
N VAL A 118 21.80 -9.74 6.19
CA VAL A 118 20.74 -10.76 6.08
C VAL A 118 19.51 -10.46 6.94
N THR A 119 19.68 -9.81 8.09
CA THR A 119 18.57 -9.45 9.00
C THR A 119 17.70 -8.31 8.45
N VAL A 120 18.22 -7.57 7.47
CA VAL A 120 17.49 -6.48 6.77
C VAL A 120 17.01 -6.94 5.40
N THR A 121 17.77 -7.77 4.68
CA THR A 121 17.38 -8.21 3.33
C THR A 121 16.31 -9.30 3.34
N ALA A 122 16.33 -10.22 4.32
CA ALA A 122 15.30 -11.25 4.45
C ALA A 122 13.87 -10.70 4.62
N PRO A 123 13.59 -9.72 5.52
CA PRO A 123 12.25 -9.14 5.62
C PRO A 123 11.85 -8.33 4.39
N LEU A 124 12.80 -7.66 3.72
CA LEU A 124 12.51 -6.93 2.48
C LEU A 124 12.15 -7.89 1.35
N ALA A 125 12.85 -9.02 1.22
CA ALA A 125 12.53 -10.06 0.25
C ALA A 125 11.14 -10.67 0.52
N LEU A 126 10.82 -10.93 1.80
CA LEU A 126 9.50 -11.39 2.19
C LEU A 126 8.41 -10.33 1.89
N ALA A 127 8.67 -9.06 2.20
CA ALA A 127 7.77 -7.95 1.89
C ALA A 127 7.50 -7.87 0.39
N ALA A 128 8.53 -8.02 -0.44
CA ALA A 128 8.40 -8.05 -1.89
C ALA A 128 7.54 -9.23 -2.36
N ALA A 129 7.79 -10.44 -1.85
CA ALA A 129 7.01 -11.62 -2.19
C ALA A 129 5.52 -11.47 -1.82
N VAL A 130 5.23 -10.98 -0.61
CA VAL A 130 3.87 -10.71 -0.13
C VAL A 130 3.21 -9.63 -0.99
N ALA A 131 3.92 -8.55 -1.28
CA ALA A 131 3.40 -7.45 -2.09
C ALA A 131 3.07 -7.89 -3.52
N VAL A 132 3.91 -8.74 -4.13
CA VAL A 132 3.63 -9.34 -5.45
C VAL A 132 2.39 -10.23 -5.39
N ALA A 133 2.26 -11.08 -4.38
CA ALA A 133 1.09 -11.94 -4.21
C ALA A 133 -0.20 -11.12 -4.03
N VAL A 134 -0.15 -10.06 -3.21
CA VAL A 134 -1.27 -9.13 -2.98
C VAL A 134 -1.62 -8.37 -4.26
N GLY A 135 -0.61 -7.87 -5.00
CA GLY A 135 -0.83 -7.19 -6.28
C GLY A 135 -1.50 -8.09 -7.31
N PHE A 136 -1.10 -9.36 -7.39
CA PHE A 136 -1.72 -10.35 -8.28
C PHE A 136 -3.16 -10.68 -7.84
N ALA A 137 -3.39 -10.94 -6.56
CA ALA A 137 -4.73 -11.20 -6.03
C ALA A 137 -5.69 -10.01 -6.26
N ALA A 138 -5.22 -8.80 -6.01
CA ALA A 138 -5.98 -7.58 -6.24
C ALA A 138 -6.29 -7.36 -7.74
N ALA A 139 -5.36 -7.68 -8.64
CA ALA A 139 -5.60 -7.62 -10.08
C ALA A 139 -6.68 -8.62 -10.54
N VAL A 140 -6.68 -9.85 -10.00
CA VAL A 140 -7.73 -10.83 -10.25
C VAL A 140 -9.10 -10.32 -9.77
N VAL A 141 -9.16 -9.74 -8.57
CA VAL A 141 -10.40 -9.14 -8.03
C VAL A 141 -10.85 -7.97 -8.91
N GLY A 142 -9.96 -7.08 -9.32
CA GLY A 142 -10.27 -5.96 -10.21
C GLY A 142 -10.82 -6.43 -11.56
N PHE A 143 -10.23 -7.48 -12.14
CA PHE A 143 -10.72 -8.11 -13.37
C PHE A 143 -12.14 -8.69 -13.20
N LEU A 144 -12.37 -9.44 -12.12
CA LEU A 144 -13.68 -10.02 -11.84
C LEU A 144 -14.77 -8.96 -11.64
N VAL A 145 -14.45 -7.86 -10.95
CA VAL A 145 -15.38 -6.73 -10.73
C VAL A 145 -15.69 -6.02 -12.05
N GLY A 146 -14.70 -5.86 -12.94
CA GLY A 146 -14.93 -5.33 -14.29
C GLY A 146 -15.93 -6.17 -15.08
N ARG A 147 -15.77 -7.49 -15.04
CA ARG A 147 -16.64 -8.49 -15.70
C ARG A 147 -18.09 -8.52 -15.21
N ILE A 148 -18.37 -8.05 -13.99
CA ILE A 148 -19.74 -8.01 -13.43
C ILE A 148 -20.47 -6.72 -13.83
N ARG A 149 -19.73 -5.69 -14.24
CA ARG A 149 -20.29 -4.38 -14.61
C ARG A 149 -20.59 -4.23 -16.11
N GLU A 150 -20.08 -5.14 -16.93
CA GLU A 150 -20.43 -5.32 -18.36
C GLU A 150 -21.67 -6.20 -18.51
#